data_AF-A0A1Q7HBB0-F1
#
_entry.id   AF-A0A1Q7HBB0-F1
#
_cell.length_a   1.000
_cell.length_b   1.000
_cell.length_c   1.000
_cell.angle_alpha   90.00
_cell.angle_beta   90.00
_cell.angle_gamma   90.00
#
_symmetry.space_group_name_H-M   'P 1'
#
loop_
_entity.id
_entity.type
_entity.pdbx_description
1 polymer ?
#
loop_
_entity_poly.entity_id
_entity_poly.type
_entity_poly.pdbx_seq_one_letter_code
_entity_poly.pdbx_strand_id
1 'polypeptide(L)'
;MAGVRGLNDALGVPVLHGTCTSCHNTPEVGNHSVALPLDLGLTDASRRTPDMPLYTLRNKATDEKLQTTDPGRALITGKWKDMSRFKGPILRGLAARPPYFHNGFAATLPDVVDFYDSRFAIGFTAQEKSDLVAFLRSL
;
A
#
# COMPACT_ATOMS: atom_id res chain seq x y z
N MET A 1 -12.59 -2.21 1.72
CA MET A 1 -11.41 -1.32 1.88
C MET A 1 -11.88 0.06 2.32
N ALA A 2 -11.34 0.57 3.42
CA ALA A 2 -11.65 1.89 3.95
C ALA A 2 -10.35 2.66 4.26
N GLY A 3 -10.43 3.99 4.19
CA GLY A 3 -9.33 4.89 4.55
C GLY A 3 -8.08 4.76 3.66
N VAL A 4 -8.22 4.34 2.40
CA VAL A 4 -7.12 4.33 1.44
C VAL A 4 -7.10 5.65 0.69
N ARG A 5 -6.17 6.55 1.03
CA ARG A 5 -6.01 7.83 0.31
C ARG A 5 -5.48 7.55 -1.08
N GLY A 6 -6.02 8.22 -2.08
CA GLY A 6 -5.86 7.90 -3.50
C GLY A 6 -6.93 6.96 -4.07
N LEU A 7 -7.83 6.42 -3.23
CA LEU A 7 -8.93 5.56 -3.66
C LEU A 7 -10.26 6.03 -3.10
N ASN A 8 -10.43 5.97 -1.78
CA ASN A 8 -11.69 6.33 -1.11
C ASN A 8 -12.03 7.81 -1.29
N ASP A 9 -11.04 8.69 -1.07
CA ASP A 9 -11.17 10.14 -1.26
C ASP A 9 -11.32 10.53 -2.73
N ALA A 10 -10.63 9.83 -3.63
CA ALA A 10 -10.73 10.05 -5.07
C ALA A 10 -12.10 9.68 -5.64
N LEU A 11 -12.72 8.62 -5.10
CA LEU A 11 -14.06 8.16 -5.48
C LEU A 11 -15.18 8.80 -4.67
N GLY A 12 -14.87 9.53 -3.59
CA GLY A 12 -15.87 10.11 -2.70
C GLY A 12 -16.68 9.07 -1.92
N VAL A 13 -16.14 7.87 -1.68
CA VAL A 13 -16.83 6.78 -0.97
C VAL A 13 -16.08 6.35 0.30
N PRO A 14 -16.78 6.22 1.44
CA PRO A 14 -16.13 5.88 2.72
C PRO A 14 -15.59 4.46 2.74
N VAL A 15 -16.27 3.53 2.07
CA VAL A 15 -15.89 2.13 1.94
C VAL A 15 -16.06 1.71 0.49
N LEU A 16 -15.04 1.05 -0.05
CA LEU A 16 -15.10 0.36 -1.34
C LEU A 16 -15.05 -1.15 -1.10
N HIS A 17 -16.07 -1.87 -1.53
CA HIS A 17 -16.06 -3.32 -1.57
C HIS A 17 -15.31 -3.76 -2.83
N GLY A 18 -14.19 -4.45 -2.65
CA GLY A 18 -13.35 -4.89 -3.76
C GLY A 18 -12.39 -5.98 -3.32
N THR A 19 -11.79 -6.61 -4.30
CA THR A 19 -10.82 -7.71 -4.14
C THR A 19 -9.42 -7.24 -4.52
N CYS A 20 -8.43 -8.12 -4.44
CA CYS A 20 -7.05 -7.87 -4.87
C CYS A 20 -6.97 -7.35 -6.32
N THR A 21 -7.87 -7.83 -7.19
CA THR A 21 -7.94 -7.43 -8.60
C THR A 21 -8.48 -6.02 -8.79
N SER A 22 -9.02 -5.36 -7.77
CA SER A 22 -9.36 -3.93 -7.86
C SER A 22 -8.10 -3.10 -8.14
N CYS A 23 -6.95 -3.52 -7.61
CA CYS A 23 -5.66 -2.85 -7.79
C CYS A 23 -4.73 -3.62 -8.75
N HIS A 24 -4.73 -4.96 -8.70
CA HIS A 24 -3.87 -5.81 -9.52
C HIS A 24 -4.67 -6.44 -10.67
N ASN A 25 -4.95 -5.67 -11.73
CA ASN A 25 -5.85 -6.06 -12.84
C ASN A 25 -5.25 -5.97 -14.24
N THR A 26 -4.02 -5.47 -14.41
CA THR A 26 -3.39 -5.52 -15.72
C THR A 26 -3.12 -6.99 -16.08
N PRO A 27 -3.63 -7.50 -17.22
CA PRO A 27 -3.41 -8.88 -17.64
C PRO A 27 -1.93 -9.22 -17.63
N GLU A 28 -1.62 -10.47 -17.28
CA GLU A 28 -0.26 -11.03 -17.29
C GLU A 28 0.74 -10.44 -16.28
N VAL A 29 0.62 -9.17 -15.89
CA VAL A 29 1.64 -8.45 -15.10
C VAL A 29 1.20 -8.22 -13.65
N GLY A 30 -0.12 -8.17 -13.40
CA GLY A 30 -0.65 -7.85 -12.07
C GLY A 30 -0.31 -6.42 -11.63
N ASN A 31 -0.08 -5.51 -12.58
CA ASN A 31 -0.01 -4.08 -12.29
C ASN A 31 -1.42 -3.50 -12.12
N HIS A 32 -1.50 -2.20 -11.85
CA HIS A 32 -2.73 -1.45 -11.99
C HIS A 32 -2.91 -0.92 -13.40
N SER A 33 -4.09 -1.15 -14.00
CA SER A 33 -4.43 -0.70 -15.36
C SER A 33 -4.60 0.81 -15.46
N VAL A 34 -4.69 1.51 -14.33
CA VAL A 34 -4.65 2.97 -14.24
C VAL A 34 -3.52 3.42 -13.32
N ALA A 35 -2.94 4.59 -13.57
CA ALA A 35 -1.90 5.14 -12.70
C ALA A 35 -2.51 5.69 -11.40
N LEU A 36 -2.68 4.82 -10.40
CA LEU A 36 -3.24 5.19 -9.09
C LEU A 36 -2.20 4.99 -7.97
N PRO A 37 -1.52 6.07 -7.54
CA PRO A 37 -0.75 6.06 -6.31
C PRO A 37 -1.69 6.00 -5.10
N LEU A 38 -1.43 5.07 -4.19
CA LEU A 38 -2.28 4.76 -3.05
C LEU A 38 -1.50 4.84 -1.75
N ASP A 39 -2.16 5.29 -0.69
CA ASP A 39 -1.65 5.22 0.67
C ASP A 39 -2.32 4.07 1.44
N LEU A 40 -1.52 3.05 1.73
CA LEU A 40 -1.94 1.87 2.50
C LEU A 40 -1.64 2.01 4.00
N GLY A 41 -1.02 3.12 4.43
CA GLY A 41 -0.60 3.35 5.82
C GLY A 41 0.78 2.77 6.16
N LEU A 42 1.59 2.40 5.16
CA LEU A 42 2.92 1.79 5.34
C LEU A 42 3.98 2.77 5.84
N THR A 43 3.78 4.06 5.63
CA THR A 43 4.71 5.11 6.06
C THR A 43 4.27 5.83 7.33
N ASP A 44 3.22 5.32 7.99
CA ASP A 44 2.70 5.89 9.24
C ASP A 44 3.77 5.83 10.34
N ALA A 45 3.82 6.86 11.19
CA ALA A 45 4.71 6.92 12.33
C ALA A 45 4.60 5.69 13.25
N SER A 46 3.40 5.12 13.37
CA SER A 46 3.14 3.90 14.14
C SER A 46 3.84 2.64 13.61
N ARG A 47 4.26 2.63 12.35
CA ARG A 47 4.97 1.52 11.69
C ARG A 47 6.45 1.80 11.46
N ARG A 48 6.97 2.91 11.98
CA ARG A 48 8.36 3.32 11.81
C ARG A 48 9.30 2.42 12.61
N THR A 49 10.32 1.87 11.95
CA THR A 49 11.48 1.25 12.57
C THR A 49 12.57 2.28 12.86
N PRO A 50 13.48 2.06 13.83
CA PRO A 50 14.46 3.06 14.24
C PRO A 50 15.33 3.64 13.12
N ASP A 51 15.61 2.84 12.09
CA ASP A 51 16.42 3.16 10.91
C ASP A 51 15.70 4.02 9.86
N MET A 52 14.36 4.08 9.86
CA MET A 52 13.60 4.94 8.94
C MET A 52 13.52 6.38 9.46
N PRO A 53 13.63 7.41 8.61
CA PRO A 53 13.39 8.79 9.03
C PRO A 53 11.94 8.99 9.46
N LEU A 54 11.67 10.03 10.25
CA LEU A 54 10.31 10.51 10.53
C LEU A 54 10.21 12.00 10.22
N TYR A 55 9.54 12.32 9.12
CA TYR A 55 9.32 13.69 8.73
C TYR A 55 8.03 14.20 9.35
N THR A 56 8.07 15.39 9.95
CA THR A 56 6.86 16.16 10.29
C THR A 56 6.69 17.25 9.25
N LEU A 57 5.72 17.09 8.36
CA LEU A 57 5.42 18.04 7.30
C LEU A 57 4.22 18.88 7.71
N ARG A 58 4.18 20.13 7.25
CA ARG A 58 3.06 21.05 7.48
C ARG A 58 2.56 21.65 6.17
N ASN A 59 1.26 21.57 5.95
CA ASN A 59 0.60 22.30 4.88
C ASN A 59 0.56 23.79 5.23
N LYS A 60 1.20 24.64 4.42
CA LYS A 60 1.27 26.09 4.69
C LYS A 60 -0.07 26.81 4.56
N ALA A 61 -1.03 26.25 3.83
CA ALA A 61 -2.34 26.88 3.61
C ALA A 61 -3.37 26.48 4.68
N THR A 62 -3.30 25.24 5.19
CA THR A 62 -4.28 24.70 6.15
C THR A 62 -3.72 24.48 7.55
N ASP A 63 -2.40 24.67 7.75
CA ASP A 63 -1.64 24.32 8.95
C ASP A 63 -1.72 22.84 9.38
N GLU A 64 -2.34 21.98 8.56
CA GLU A 64 -2.39 20.53 8.77
C GLU A 64 -0.97 19.96 8.88
N LYS A 65 -0.76 19.06 9.85
CA LYS A 65 0.51 18.37 10.05
C LYS A 65 0.36 16.88 9.77
N LEU A 66 1.35 16.31 9.10
CA LEU A 66 1.44 14.89 8.84
C LEU A 66 2.82 14.39 9.24
N GLN A 67 2.86 13.29 9.99
CA GLN A 67 4.09 12.54 10.23
C GLN A 67 4.14 11.35 9.28
N THR A 68 5.24 11.21 8.55
CA THR A 68 5.42 10.12 7.58
C THR A 68 6.89 9.74 7.48
N THR A 69 7.19 8.47 7.27
CA THR A 69 8.56 8.00 7.01
C THR A 69 9.01 8.31 5.58
N ASP A 70 8.07 8.43 4.65
CA ASP A 70 8.32 8.84 3.27
C ASP A 70 7.10 9.63 2.73
N PRO A 71 7.28 10.85 2.19
CA PRO A 71 6.19 11.61 1.59
C PRO A 71 5.67 11.03 0.25
N GLY A 72 6.39 10.08 -0.35
CA GLY A 72 5.99 9.35 -1.55
C GLY A 72 5.80 10.27 -2.76
N ARG A 73 4.67 10.11 -3.47
CA ARG A 73 4.38 10.87 -4.71
C ARG A 73 4.45 12.39 -4.52
N ALA A 74 4.18 12.91 -3.33
CA ALA A 74 4.29 14.34 -3.03
C ALA A 74 5.70 14.91 -3.23
N LEU A 75 6.76 14.10 -3.12
CA LEU A 75 8.14 14.54 -3.43
C LEU A 75 8.31 14.94 -4.90
N ILE A 76 7.50 14.37 -5.79
CA ILE A 76 7.54 14.64 -7.23
C ILE A 76 6.56 15.75 -7.59
N THR A 77 5.34 15.71 -7.03
CA THR A 77 4.26 16.62 -7.46
C THR A 77 4.22 17.94 -6.68
N GLY A 78 4.83 17.98 -5.49
CA GLY A 78 4.73 19.09 -4.55
C GLY A 78 3.33 19.29 -3.94
N LYS A 79 2.38 18.37 -4.16
CA LYS A 79 0.99 18.52 -3.72
C LYS A 79 0.73 17.78 -2.42
N TRP A 80 0.13 18.46 -1.43
CA TRP A 80 -0.23 17.87 -0.14
C TRP A 80 -1.16 16.66 -0.27
N LYS A 81 -2.09 16.70 -1.23
CA LYS A 81 -3.01 15.57 -1.47
C LYS A 81 -2.29 14.28 -1.84
N ASP A 82 -1.06 14.35 -2.39
CA ASP A 82 -0.31 13.18 -2.85
C ASP A 82 0.60 12.56 -1.77
N MET A 83 0.54 13.06 -0.52
CA MET A 83 1.37 12.60 0.59
C MET A 83 1.17 11.11 0.86
N SER A 84 2.28 10.40 1.08
CA SER A 84 2.35 8.98 1.46
C SER A 84 1.77 8.03 0.41
N ARG A 85 1.55 8.49 -0.83
CA ARG A 85 0.99 7.66 -1.91
C ARG A 85 2.08 7.04 -2.76
N PHE A 86 1.96 5.74 -3.02
CA PHE A 86 2.90 4.96 -3.80
C PHE A 86 2.19 4.18 -4.91
N LYS A 87 2.89 3.95 -6.02
CA LYS A 87 2.41 3.07 -7.08
C LYS A 87 2.37 1.62 -6.58
N GLY A 88 1.28 0.90 -6.87
CA GLY A 88 1.21 -0.55 -6.65
C GLY A 88 2.25 -1.32 -7.48
N PRO A 89 2.90 -2.36 -6.92
CA PRO A 89 3.90 -3.13 -7.65
C PRO A 89 3.24 -4.04 -8.70
N ILE A 90 4.04 -4.46 -9.68
CA ILE A 90 3.70 -5.60 -10.54
C ILE A 90 3.81 -6.90 -9.73
N LEU A 91 2.96 -7.89 -10.00
CA LEU A 91 2.99 -9.16 -9.29
C LEU A 91 3.76 -10.27 -10.04
N ARG A 92 3.98 -10.13 -11.35
CA ARG A 92 4.79 -11.08 -12.12
C ARG A 92 6.22 -11.14 -11.58
N GLY A 93 6.69 -12.35 -11.24
CA GLY A 93 8.01 -12.59 -10.65
C GLY A 93 8.19 -11.99 -9.25
N LEU A 94 7.10 -11.74 -8.51
CA LEU A 94 7.13 -11.13 -7.18
C LEU A 94 7.95 -11.96 -6.19
N ALA A 95 7.85 -13.28 -6.23
CA ALA A 95 8.36 -14.18 -5.20
C ALA A 95 9.88 -14.10 -4.97
N ALA A 96 10.63 -13.67 -5.99
CA ALA A 96 12.09 -13.57 -5.96
C ALA A 96 12.59 -12.21 -5.41
N ARG A 97 11.71 -11.35 -4.87
CA ARG A 97 12.05 -9.96 -4.52
C ARG A 97 11.73 -9.56 -3.07
N PRO A 98 12.10 -10.36 -2.06
CA PRO A 98 12.07 -9.87 -0.68
C PRO A 98 13.19 -8.83 -0.43
N PRO A 99 13.06 -7.94 0.57
CA PRO A 99 11.83 -7.68 1.34
C PRO A 99 10.79 -6.90 0.51
N TYR A 100 9.53 -7.01 0.90
CA TYR A 100 8.37 -6.48 0.17
C TYR A 100 7.94 -5.09 0.68
N PHE A 101 7.13 -4.41 -0.14
CA PHE A 101 6.77 -2.99 -0.04
C PHE A 101 7.94 -2.04 -0.31
N HIS A 102 7.64 -0.76 -0.55
CA HIS A 102 8.63 0.25 -0.95
C HIS A 102 9.68 0.52 0.14
N ASN A 103 9.35 0.24 1.40
CA ASN A 103 10.20 0.42 2.57
C ASN A 103 10.66 -0.91 3.20
N GLY A 104 10.45 -2.04 2.52
CA GLY A 104 10.83 -3.36 3.04
C GLY A 104 10.06 -3.83 4.27
N PHE A 105 8.86 -3.28 4.54
CA PHE A 105 8.09 -3.55 5.75
C PHE A 105 7.77 -5.04 5.99
N ALA A 106 7.63 -5.84 4.93
CA ALA A 106 7.34 -7.27 5.03
C ALA A 106 8.53 -8.09 4.57
N ALA A 107 9.05 -8.98 5.42
CA ALA A 107 10.20 -9.82 5.07
C ALA A 107 9.81 -10.96 4.11
N THR A 108 8.58 -11.47 4.23
CA THR A 108 8.11 -12.66 3.51
C THR A 108 6.75 -12.44 2.86
N LEU A 109 6.36 -13.31 1.90
CA LEU A 109 5.01 -13.27 1.30
C LEU A 109 3.89 -13.51 2.33
N PRO A 110 4.02 -14.44 3.31
CA PRO A 110 3.09 -14.51 4.42
C PRO A 110 2.88 -13.16 5.12
N ASP A 111 3.96 -12.42 5.42
CA ASP A 111 3.85 -11.09 6.06
C ASP A 111 3.10 -10.07 5.19
N VAL A 112 3.24 -10.17 3.86
CA VAL A 112 2.46 -9.33 2.92
C VAL A 112 0.98 -9.67 2.99
N VAL A 113 0.63 -10.96 3.00
CA VAL A 113 -0.76 -11.41 3.09
C VAL A 113 -1.37 -11.00 4.44
N ASP A 114 -0.63 -11.18 5.54
CA ASP A 114 -1.06 -10.78 6.87
C ASP A 114 -1.26 -9.27 6.99
N PHE A 115 -0.39 -8.46 6.36
CA PHE A 115 -0.58 -7.02 6.29
C PHE A 115 -1.92 -6.67 5.65
N TYR A 116 -2.24 -7.24 4.48
CA TYR A 116 -3.49 -6.91 3.78
C TYR A 116 -4.73 -7.45 4.49
N ASP A 117 -4.65 -8.66 5.04
CA ASP A 117 -5.71 -9.27 5.85
C ASP A 117 -6.05 -8.39 7.07
N SER A 118 -5.04 -7.93 7.80
CA SER A 118 -5.20 -7.02 8.94
C SER A 118 -5.68 -5.63 8.49
N ARG A 119 -5.05 -5.04 7.46
CA ARG A 119 -5.33 -3.67 6.99
C ARG A 119 -6.77 -3.51 6.50
N PHE A 120 -7.37 -4.57 5.96
CA PHE A 120 -8.72 -4.54 5.41
C PHE A 120 -9.72 -5.43 6.15
N ALA A 121 -9.31 -6.06 7.26
CA ALA A 121 -10.11 -6.99 8.04
C ALA A 121 -10.78 -8.05 7.15
N ILE A 122 -9.99 -8.70 6.29
CA ILE A 122 -10.51 -9.65 5.28
C ILE A 122 -11.03 -10.92 5.97
N GLY A 123 -10.29 -11.42 6.95
CA GLY A 123 -10.67 -12.59 7.74
C GLY A 123 -10.25 -13.92 7.10
N PHE A 124 -9.11 -13.95 6.42
CA PHE A 124 -8.62 -15.19 5.81
C PHE A 124 -8.32 -16.27 6.86
N THR A 125 -8.77 -17.47 6.59
CA THR A 125 -8.34 -18.68 7.28
C THR A 125 -6.86 -18.98 6.99
N ALA A 126 -6.24 -19.81 7.84
CA ALA A 126 -4.86 -20.23 7.62
C ALA A 126 -4.65 -20.91 6.25
N GLN A 127 -5.63 -21.68 5.78
CA GLN A 127 -5.57 -22.33 4.48
C GLN A 127 -5.63 -21.31 3.34
N GLU A 128 -6.56 -20.35 3.38
CA GLU A 128 -6.66 -19.29 2.35
C GLU A 128 -5.40 -18.44 2.26
N LYS A 129 -4.76 -18.13 3.40
CA LYS A 129 -3.46 -17.44 3.40
C LYS A 129 -2.38 -18.28 2.73
N SER A 130 -2.31 -19.58 3.06
CA SER A 130 -1.36 -20.51 2.44
C SER A 130 -1.56 -20.62 0.92
N ASP A 131 -2.81 -20.75 0.48
CA ASP A 131 -3.16 -20.88 -0.93
C ASP A 131 -2.85 -19.59 -1.70
N LEU A 132 -3.16 -18.43 -1.12
CA LEU A 132 -2.80 -17.15 -1.71
C LEU A 132 -1.29 -16.97 -1.83
N VAL A 133 -0.52 -17.35 -0.81
CA VAL A 133 0.95 -17.34 -0.88
C VAL A 133 1.46 -18.30 -1.96
N ALA A 134 0.88 -19.49 -2.09
CA ALA A 134 1.24 -20.45 -3.13
C ALA A 134 0.96 -19.89 -4.54
N PHE A 135 -0.19 -19.24 -4.73
CA PHE A 135 -0.51 -18.54 -5.96
C PHE A 135 0.49 -17.41 -6.27
N LEU A 136 0.79 -16.55 -5.29
CA LEU A 136 1.77 -15.46 -5.48
C LEU A 136 3.18 -15.97 -5.82
N ARG A 137 3.54 -17.18 -5.37
CA ARG A 137 4.82 -17.83 -5.70
C ARG A 137 4.89 -18.34 -7.14
N SER A 138 3.75 -18.54 -7.80
CA SER A 138 3.70 -19.04 -9.18
C SER A 138 3.64 -17.93 -10.24
N LEU A 139 3.67 -16.66 -9.84
CA LEU A 139 3.56 -15.48 -10.72
C LEU A 139 4.91 -15.05 -11.31
#